data_AF-A0A940KJA5-F1
#
_entry.id   AF-A0A940KJA5-F1
#
_cell.length_a   1.000
_cell.length_b   1.000
_cell.length_c   1.000
_cell.angle_alpha   90.00
_cell.angle_beta   90.00
_cell.angle_gamma   90.00
#
_symmetry.space_group_name_H-M   'P 1'
#
loop_
_entity.id
_entity.type
_entity.pdbx_description
1 polymer ?
#
loop_
_entity_poly.entity_id
_entity_poly.type
_entity_poly.pdbx_seq_one_letter_code
_entity_poly.pdbx_strand_id
1 'polypeptide(L)' 'MTNVEILRQEAVKALDAGTLNDKQKAFIESIRDFDKKQLKKLNSSQFKWLKDIAKLHTRSTEETSQSED' A
#
# COMPACT_ATOMS: atom_id res chain seq x y z
N MET A 1 9.39 -8.11 9.68
CA MET A 1 8.94 -7.39 8.46
C MET A 1 9.74 -6.11 8.30
N THR A 2 10.07 -5.73 7.07
CA THR A 2 10.67 -4.42 6.78
C THR A 2 9.61 -3.39 6.39
N ASN A 3 9.88 -2.10 6.56
CA ASN A 3 8.92 -1.02 6.21
C ASN A 3 8.32 -1.19 4.81
N VAL A 4 9.10 -1.63 3.83
CA VAL A 4 8.61 -1.82 2.45
C VAL A 4 7.60 -2.97 2.34
N GLU A 5 7.75 -4.04 3.14
CA GLU A 5 6.81 -5.16 3.15
C GLU A 5 5.50 -4.75 3.82
N ILE A 6 5.57 -3.92 4.86
CA ILE A 6 4.39 -3.33 5.51
C ILE A 6 3.62 -2.45 4.51
N LEU A 7 4.32 -1.56 3.81
CA LEU A 7 3.69 -0.72 2.77
C LEU A 7 3.05 -1.56 1.66
N ARG A 8 3.68 -2.66 1.23
CA ARG A 8 3.10 -3.59 0.27
C ARG A 8 1.83 -4.24 0.80
N GLN A 9 1.82 -4.71 2.05
CA GLN A 9 0.62 -5.29 2.65
C GLN A 9 -0.52 -4.29 2.74
N GLU A 10 -0.25 -3.07 3.22
CA GLU A 10 -1.27 -2.01 3.30
C GLU A 10 -1.79 -1.62 1.92
N ALA A 11 -0.92 -1.56 0.91
CA ALA A 11 -1.33 -1.27 -0.45
C ALA A 11 -2.16 -2.41 -1.08
N VAL A 12 -1.87 -3.67 -0.75
CA VAL A 12 -2.70 -4.82 -1.14
C VAL A 12 -4.06 -4.76 -0.43
N LYS A 13 -4.12 -4.38 0.84
CA LYS A 13 -5.41 -4.16 1.52
C LYS A 13 -6.21 -3.04 0.86
N ALA A 14 -5.56 -1.95 0.46
CA ALA A 14 -6.21 -0.86 -0.29
C ALA A 14 -6.79 -1.37 -1.63
N LEU A 15 -6.05 -2.24 -2.31
CA LEU A 15 -6.48 -2.91 -3.54
C LEU A 15 -7.74 -3.77 -3.30
N ASP A 16 -7.72 -4.61 -2.27
CA ASP A 16 -8.85 -5.46 -1.87
C ASP A 16 -10.06 -4.65 -1.40
N ALA A 17 -9.84 -3.51 -0.73
CA ALA A 17 -10.88 -2.58 -0.31
C ALA A 17 -11.53 -1.81 -1.46
N GLY A 18 -11.00 -1.91 -2.69
CA GLY A 18 -11.54 -1.22 -3.86
C GLY A 18 -11.36 0.29 -3.84
N THR A 19 -10.46 0.82 -3.00
CA THR A 19 -10.20 2.26 -2.88
C THR A 19 -9.19 2.79 -3.89
N LEU A 20 -8.64 1.92 -4.73
CA LEU A 20 -7.62 2.25 -5.73
C LEU A 20 -8.20 2.51 -7.11
N ASN A 21 -7.62 3.50 -7.79
CA ASN A 21 -7.87 3.76 -9.22
C ASN A 21 -7.15 2.73 -10.10
N ASP A 22 -7.57 2.55 -11.36
CA ASP A 22 -7.04 1.52 -12.28
C ASP A 22 -5.51 1.53 -12.40
N LYS A 23 -4.88 2.71 -12.42
CA LYS A 23 -3.41 2.84 -12.48
C LYS A 23 -2.72 2.33 -11.21
N GLN A 24 -3.30 2.63 -10.05
CA GLN A 24 -2.78 2.18 -8.75
C GLN A 24 -3.00 0.67 -8.62
N LYS A 25 -4.16 0.19 -9.06
CA LYS A 25 -4.53 -1.23 -9.15
C LYS A 25 -3.49 -2.03 -9.92
N ALA A 26 -3.26 -1.64 -11.18
CA ALA A 26 -2.27 -2.29 -12.05
C ALA A 26 -0.86 -2.26 -11.45
N PHE A 27 -0.48 -1.17 -10.77
CA PHE A 27 0.81 -1.09 -10.09
C PHE A 27 0.90 -2.08 -8.92
N ILE A 28 -0.08 -2.13 -8.02
CA ILE A 28 -0.08 -3.04 -6.87
C ILE A 28 -0.15 -4.50 -7.32
N GLU A 29 -0.97 -4.82 -8.32
CA GLU A 29 -1.01 -6.16 -8.90
C GLU A 29 0.35 -6.57 -9.46
N SER A 30 1.08 -5.66 -10.12
CA SER A 30 2.40 -5.96 -10.67
C SER A 30 3.47 -6.26 -9.61
N ILE A 31 3.29 -5.79 -8.37
CA ILE A 31 4.25 -5.96 -7.26
C ILE A 31 3.70 -6.84 -6.12
N ARG A 32 2.49 -7.40 -6.28
CA ARG A 32 1.81 -8.20 -5.25
C ARG A 32 2.64 -9.40 -4.82
N ASP A 33 3.23 -10.08 -5.82
CA ASP A 33 4.06 -11.28 -5.66
C ASP A 33 5.56 -10.95 -5.51
N PHE A 34 5.93 -9.66 -5.37
CA PHE A 34 7.33 -9.31 -5.22
C PHE A 34 7.86 -9.68 -3.83
N ASP A 35 9.00 -10.34 -3.84
CA ASP A 35 9.78 -10.60 -2.63
C ASP A 35 10.48 -9.34 -2.13
N LYS A 36 10.90 -9.37 -0.86
CA LYS A 36 11.68 -8.28 -0.22
C LYS A 36 12.84 -7.76 -1.07
N LYS A 37 13.55 -8.63 -1.80
CA LYS A 37 14.66 -8.24 -2.67
C LYS A 37 14.19 -7.44 -3.90
N GLN A 38 13.04 -7.78 -4.47
CA GLN A 38 12.45 -7.08 -5.61
C GLN A 38 11.82 -5.76 -5.17
N LEU A 39 11.14 -5.74 -4.01
CA LEU A 39 10.61 -4.52 -3.43
C LEU A 39 11.70 -3.48 -3.13
N LYS A 40 12.90 -3.93 -2.73
CA LYS A 40 14.07 -3.03 -2.56
C LYS A 40 14.65 -2.51 -3.87
N LYS A 41 14.34 -3.12 -5.01
CA LYS A 41 14.76 -2.66 -6.35
C LYS A 41 13.79 -1.64 -6.94
N LEU A 42 12.67 -1.35 -6.29
CA LEU A 42 11.77 -0.29 -6.72
C LEU A 42 12.52 1.04 -6.76
N ASN A 43 12.36 1.76 -7.87
CA ASN A 43 12.92 3.10 -7.97
C ASN A 43 12.19 4.08 -7.04
N SER A 44 12.79 5.25 -6.80
CA SER A 44 12.24 6.23 -5.86
C SER A 44 10.79 6.64 -6.17
N SER A 45 10.42 6.69 -7.45
CA SER A 45 9.06 7.02 -7.89
C SER A 45 8.07 5.90 -7.56
N GLN A 46 8.43 4.64 -7.85
CA GLN A 46 7.62 3.46 -7.51
C GLN A 46 7.49 3.31 -5.99
N PHE A 47 8.57 3.54 -5.24
CA PHE A 47 8.51 3.51 -3.78
C PHE A 47 7.61 4.62 -3.23
N LYS A 48 7.64 5.82 -3.83
CA LYS A 48 6.74 6.91 -3.48
C LYS A 48 5.27 6.54 -3.76
N TRP A 49 4.98 5.95 -4.92
CA TRP A 49 3.65 5.44 -5.26
C TRP A 49 3.15 4.39 -4.28
N LEU A 50 4.00 3.40 -3.95
CA LEU A 50 3.68 2.38 -2.96
C LEU A 50 3.32 3.01 -1.61
N LYS A 51 4.11 4.00 -1.17
CA LYS A 51 3.87 4.72 0.09
C LYS A 51 2.58 5.54 0.05
N ASP A 52 2.27 6.16 -1.07
CA ASP A 52 1.06 6.97 -1.26
C ASP A 52 -0.19 6.09 -1.19
N ILE A 53 -0.17 4.95 -1.88
CA ILE A 53 -1.24 3.96 -1.88
C ILE A 53 -1.44 3.36 -0.49
N ALA A 54 -0.36 2.97 0.19
CA ALA A 54 -0.45 2.42 1.55
C ALA A 54 -1.15 3.38 2.52
N LYS A 55 -0.89 4.69 2.40
CA LYS A 55 -1.53 5.72 3.24
C LYS A 55 -3.03 5.84 3.02
N LEU A 56 -3.54 5.52 1.83
CA LEU A 56 -4.99 5.56 1.56
C LEU A 56 -5.73 4.58 2.48
N HIS A 57 -5.15 3.41 2.72
CA HIS A 57 -5.71 2.43 3.64
C HIS A 57 -5.49 2.81 5.12
N THR A 58 -4.29 3.30 5.46
CA THR A 58 -4.00 3.67 6.86
C THR A 58 -4.92 4.78 7.37
N ARG A 59 -5.24 5.77 6.51
CA ARG A 59 -6.13 6.87 6.88
C ARG A 59 -7.57 6.43 7.13
N SER A 60 -8.06 5.45 6.36
CA SER A 60 -9.38 4.85 6.63
C SER A 60 -9.43 4.04 7.93
N THR A 61 -8.28 3.63 8.48
CA THR A 61 -8.21 2.85 9.73
C THR A 61 -8.09 3.77 10.96
N GLU A 62 -7.52 4.97 10.83
CA GLU A 62 -7.42 5.94 11.93
C GLU A 62 -8.74 6.68 12.24
N GLU A 63 -9.68 6.76 11.30
CA GLU A 63 -10.99 7.40 11.54
C GLU A 63 -11.99 6.52 12.31
N THR A 64 -11.63 5.28 12.68
CA THR A 64 -12.47 4.38 13.52
C THR A 64 -12.04 4.38 15.00
N SER A 65 -11.17 5.29 15.45
CA SER A 65 -10.72 5.35 16.85
C SER A 65 -10.98 6.68 17.57
N GLN A 66 -11.85 7.54 17.04
CA GLN A 66 -12.42 8.68 17.78
C GLN A 66 -13.95 8.56 17.85
N SER A 67 -14.45 7.58 18.59
CA SER A 67 -15.84 7.54 19.09
C SER A 67 -15.93 6.55 20.26
N GLU A 68 -15.24 6.83 21.36
CA GLU A 68 -15.63 6.30 22.68
C GLU A 68 -15.44 7.45 23.70
N ASP A 69 -16.60 7.88 24.23
CA ASP A 69 -16.94 8.80 25.33
C ASP A 69 -16.22 10.16 25.55
#